data_AF-A0A7X9FNG8-F1
#
_entry.id   AF-A0A7X9FNG8-F1
#
_cell.length_a   1.000
_cell.length_b   1.000
_cell.length_c   1.000
_cell.angle_alpha   90.00
_cell.angle_beta   90.00
_cell.angle_gamma   90.00
#
_symmetry.space_group_name_H-M   'P 1'
#
loop_
_entity.id
_entity.type
_entity.pdbx_description
1 polymer ?
#
loop_
_entity_poly.entity_id
_entity_poly.type
_entity_poly.pdbx_seq_one_letter_code
_entity_poly.pdbx_strand_id
1 'polypeptide(L)'
;MLKDWAGAKNLSFAPGVLEALAAVLPEDMAMAGRELEKLELAVISRGDLPEAGGGAAPPSGRIVQEDLSLLASRPGMDAFAFLNAFSRRGQELAVWREIFEQSLSPEDMIFKFLGLLRSDARQMWQLLMDEAEAVRLPPFVKSQKEAMARRLGSGGLTRLFDLAMDAELGIKSGAKNPDQAMEFLAAELFSLFS
;
A
#
# COMPACT_ATOMS: atom_id res chain seq x y z
N MET A 1 19.02 7.52 -12.07
CA MET A 1 17.59 7.35 -12.43
C MET A 1 16.83 8.67 -12.42
N LEU A 2 16.59 9.35 -11.28
CA LEU A 2 15.77 10.58 -11.26
C LEU A 2 16.35 11.74 -12.07
N LYS A 3 17.68 11.94 -12.02
CA LYS A 3 18.37 12.93 -12.86
C LYS A 3 18.31 12.58 -14.35
N ASP A 4 18.33 11.30 -14.68
CA ASP A 4 18.27 10.82 -16.06
C ASP A 4 16.86 10.98 -16.64
N TRP A 5 15.83 10.69 -15.84
CA TRP A 5 14.43 10.95 -16.17
C TRP A 5 14.17 12.45 -16.39
N ALA A 6 14.62 13.29 -15.46
CA ALA A 6 14.47 14.74 -15.59
C ALA A 6 15.21 15.28 -16.82
N GLY A 7 16.43 14.79 -17.08
CA GLY A 7 17.20 15.14 -18.28
C GLY A 7 16.50 14.74 -19.58
N ALA A 8 15.88 13.55 -19.63
CA ALA A 8 15.13 13.09 -20.80
C ALA A 8 13.87 13.93 -21.09
N LYS A 9 13.38 14.68 -20.08
CA LYS A 9 12.17 15.50 -20.14
C LYS A 9 12.45 17.02 -20.13
N ASN A 10 13.72 17.44 -20.22
CA ASN A 10 14.15 18.84 -20.05
C ASN A 10 13.64 19.48 -18.74
N LEU A 11 13.60 18.67 -17.67
CA LEU A 11 13.23 19.09 -16.33
C LEU A 11 14.46 19.35 -15.47
N SER A 12 14.33 20.30 -14.55
CA SER A 12 15.34 20.61 -13.53
C SER A 12 14.71 20.60 -12.14
N PHE A 13 15.51 20.34 -11.11
CA PHE A 13 15.06 20.35 -9.71
C PHE A 13 15.48 21.64 -9.03
N ALA A 14 14.59 22.26 -8.25
CA ALA A 14 14.99 23.28 -7.30
C ALA A 14 15.87 22.68 -6.17
N PRO A 15 16.67 23.49 -5.45
CA PRO A 15 17.53 22.99 -4.38
C PRO A 15 16.74 22.19 -3.33
N GLY A 16 17.21 21.00 -2.97
CA GLY A 16 16.59 20.13 -1.96
C GLY A 16 15.39 19.31 -2.46
N VAL A 17 14.81 19.63 -3.63
CA VAL A 17 13.64 18.93 -4.18
C VAL A 17 14.01 17.51 -4.63
N LEU A 18 15.22 17.30 -5.14
CA LEU A 18 15.65 15.97 -5.58
C LEU A 18 15.73 14.99 -4.40
N GLU A 19 16.31 15.44 -3.29
CA GLU A 19 16.43 14.66 -2.06
C GLU A 19 15.04 14.40 -1.43
N ALA A 20 14.18 15.42 -1.40
CA ALA A 20 12.81 15.29 -0.92
C ALA A 20 11.97 14.34 -1.79
N LEU A 21 12.10 14.43 -3.11
CA LEU A 21 11.43 13.54 -4.06
C LEU A 21 11.87 12.08 -3.88
N ALA A 22 13.18 11.84 -3.73
CA ALA A 22 13.72 10.50 -3.51
C ALA A 22 13.21 9.87 -2.21
N ALA A 23 12.90 10.68 -1.19
CA ALA A 23 12.36 10.20 0.09
C ALA A 23 10.86 9.85 0.04
N VAL A 24 10.11 10.37 -0.93
CA VAL A 24 8.64 10.26 -1.00
C VAL A 24 8.17 9.31 -2.11
N LEU A 25 9.02 9.05 -3.10
CA LEU A 25 8.73 8.14 -4.20
C LEU A 25 8.46 6.69 -3.71
N PRO A 26 7.44 6.01 -4.26
CA PRO A 26 7.21 4.60 -3.98
C PRO A 26 8.39 3.72 -4.40
N GLU A 27 8.62 2.64 -3.65
CA GLU A 27 9.64 1.63 -4.00
C GLU A 27 9.26 0.81 -5.25
N ASP A 28 7.95 0.73 -5.57
CA ASP A 28 7.45 0.12 -6.79
C ASP A 28 7.74 1.02 -8.01
N MET A 29 8.51 0.49 -8.96
CA MET A 29 8.96 1.22 -10.15
C MET A 29 7.82 1.67 -11.07
N ALA A 30 6.72 0.91 -11.15
CA ALA A 30 5.56 1.28 -11.97
C ALA A 30 4.76 2.41 -11.30
N MET A 31 4.61 2.36 -9.97
CA MET A 31 3.98 3.42 -9.20
C MET A 31 4.83 4.70 -9.21
N ALA A 32 6.15 4.56 -9.02
CA ALA A 32 7.11 5.64 -9.16
C ALA A 32 7.01 6.30 -10.55
N GLY A 33 6.88 5.51 -11.62
CA GLY A 33 6.66 6.03 -12.97
C GLY A 33 5.42 6.93 -13.07
N ARG A 34 4.28 6.50 -12.50
CA ARG A 34 3.03 7.29 -12.47
C ARG A 34 3.15 8.56 -11.65
N GLU A 35 3.83 8.51 -10.51
CA GLU A 35 4.08 9.70 -9.69
C GLU A 35 4.97 10.71 -10.42
N LEU A 36 5.98 10.24 -11.16
CA LEU A 36 6.82 11.09 -12.01
C LEU A 36 6.01 11.71 -13.18
N GLU A 37 5.11 10.96 -13.80
CA GLU A 37 4.20 11.49 -14.84
C GLU A 37 3.28 12.61 -14.32
N LYS A 38 2.80 12.51 -13.07
CA LYS A 38 2.01 13.59 -12.44
C LYS A 38 2.82 14.88 -12.30
N LEU A 39 4.08 14.77 -11.88
CA LEU A 39 4.97 15.92 -11.75
C LEU A 39 5.24 16.55 -13.12
N GLU A 40 5.46 15.75 -14.16
CA GLU A 40 5.60 16.25 -15.53
C GLU A 40 4.35 17.06 -15.95
N LEU A 41 3.15 16.51 -15.75
CA LEU A 41 1.89 17.18 -16.07
C LEU A 41 1.66 18.46 -15.26
N ALA A 42 2.07 18.49 -13.99
CA ALA A 42 1.97 19.67 -13.14
C ALA A 42 2.84 20.83 -13.66
N VAL A 43 4.08 20.51 -14.07
CA VAL A 43 5.02 21.49 -14.63
C VAL A 43 4.52 22.01 -15.98
N ILE A 44 3.92 21.15 -16.82
CA ILE A 44 3.24 21.56 -18.06
C ILE A 44 2.05 22.49 -17.74
N SER A 45 1.21 22.13 -16.78
CA SER A 45 0.01 22.90 -16.42
C SER A 45 0.32 24.28 -15.84
N ARG A 46 1.51 24.47 -15.25
CA ARG A 46 1.99 25.78 -14.77
C ARG A 46 2.48 26.69 -15.91
N GLY A 47 2.66 26.15 -17.12
CA GLY A 47 3.18 26.90 -18.27
C GLY A 47 4.71 26.95 -18.33
N ASP A 48 5.41 26.20 -17.47
CA ASP A 48 6.88 26.07 -17.53
C ASP A 48 7.33 25.15 -18.69
N LEU A 49 6.39 24.40 -19.27
CA LEU A 49 6.53 23.64 -20.51
C LEU A 49 5.36 23.99 -21.47
N PRO A 50 5.58 24.46 -22.71
CA PRO A 50 4.60 24.54 -23.78
C PRO A 50 4.05 23.15 -24.11
N GLU A 51 2.78 23.12 -24.46
CA GLU A 51 2.14 21.96 -25.08
C GLU A 51 2.92 21.54 -26.33
N ALA A 52 3.03 20.23 -26.55
CA ALA A 52 3.78 19.68 -27.67
C ALA A 52 3.24 20.24 -29.01
N GLY A 53 3.99 21.17 -29.63
CA GLY A 53 3.63 21.75 -30.93
C GLY A 53 4.10 23.18 -31.22
N GLY A 54 4.61 23.95 -30.24
CA GLY A 54 5.07 25.32 -30.45
C GLY A 54 6.60 25.42 -30.66
N GLY A 55 7.03 25.80 -31.86
CA GLY A 55 8.46 26.00 -32.15
C GLY A 55 9.01 27.32 -31.61
N ALA A 56 9.69 27.29 -30.45
CA ALA A 56 10.75 28.23 -30.04
C ALA A 56 11.38 27.80 -28.70
N ALA A 57 12.70 27.52 -28.70
CA ALA A 57 13.57 27.10 -27.58
C ALA A 57 13.08 25.87 -26.75
N PRO A 58 13.96 24.97 -26.26
CA PRO A 58 13.49 23.90 -25.39
C PRO A 58 13.04 24.54 -24.07
N PRO A 59 11.74 24.50 -23.76
CA PRO A 59 11.25 24.92 -22.47
C PRO A 59 11.90 24.06 -21.38
N SER A 60 12.43 24.70 -20.35
CA SER A 60 13.06 24.00 -19.23
C SER A 60 12.12 24.07 -18.04
N GLY A 61 11.38 23.00 -17.80
CA GLY A 61 10.48 22.91 -16.65
C GLY A 61 11.28 22.81 -15.35
N ARG A 62 10.81 23.47 -14.28
CA ARG A 62 11.47 23.38 -12.97
C ARG A 62 10.52 22.80 -11.94
N ILE A 63 10.88 21.65 -11.38
CA ILE A 63 10.13 21.04 -10.28
C ILE A 63 10.47 21.78 -8.99
N VAL A 64 9.45 22.32 -8.34
CA VAL A 64 9.55 23.07 -7.07
C VAL A 64 8.97 22.27 -5.91
N GLN A 65 9.19 22.73 -4.68
CA GLN A 65 8.76 22.00 -3.49
C GLN A 65 7.24 21.82 -3.44
N GLU A 66 6.50 22.80 -3.94
CA GLU A 66 5.04 22.79 -4.02
C GLU A 66 4.53 21.66 -4.92
N ASP A 67 5.27 21.26 -5.95
CA ASP A 67 4.89 20.16 -6.85
C ASP A 67 4.89 18.81 -6.13
N LEU A 68 5.74 18.66 -5.11
CA LEU A 68 5.80 17.43 -4.31
C LEU A 68 4.53 17.21 -3.49
N SER A 69 3.71 18.24 -3.27
CA SER A 69 2.40 18.09 -2.60
C SER A 69 1.39 17.30 -3.43
N LEU A 70 1.62 17.17 -4.74
CA LEU A 70 0.79 16.36 -5.66
C LEU A 70 1.10 14.87 -5.56
N LEU A 71 2.23 14.53 -4.96
CA LEU A 71 2.62 13.15 -4.70
C LEU A 71 1.79 12.63 -3.54
N ALA A 72 0.68 11.97 -3.87
CA ALA A 72 0.00 11.10 -2.94
C ALA A 72 0.85 9.84 -2.79
N SER A 73 1.93 9.91 -2.00
CA SER A 73 2.57 8.70 -1.49
C SER A 73 1.56 8.06 -0.56
N ARG A 74 0.73 7.17 -1.12
CA ARG A 74 -0.09 6.27 -0.35
C ARG A 74 0.74 5.01 -0.23
N PRO A 75 1.24 4.68 0.97
CA PRO A 75 1.71 3.33 1.21
C PRO A 75 0.63 2.39 0.70
N GLY A 76 0.99 1.47 -0.18
CA GLY A 76 0.08 0.39 -0.53
C GLY A 76 -0.34 -0.31 0.77
N MET A 77 -1.61 -0.64 0.88
CA MET A 77 -2.10 -1.43 2.02
C MET A 77 -1.28 -2.71 2.14
N ASP A 78 -0.65 -2.94 3.29
CA ASP A 78 0.07 -4.17 3.63
C ASP A 78 -0.68 -4.88 4.74
N ALA A 79 -1.41 -5.94 4.40
CA ALA A 79 -2.19 -6.69 5.38
C ALA A 79 -1.30 -7.41 6.39
N PHE A 80 -0.06 -7.77 6.06
CA PHE A 80 0.84 -8.38 7.03
C PHE A 80 1.39 -7.35 8.00
N ALA A 81 1.81 -6.18 7.52
CA ALA A 81 2.19 -5.06 8.39
C ALA A 81 1.02 -4.71 9.33
N PHE A 82 -0.20 -4.70 8.80
CA PHE A 82 -1.43 -4.57 9.58
C PHE A 82 -1.51 -5.66 10.66
N LEU A 83 -1.55 -6.95 10.31
CA LEU A 83 -1.66 -8.06 11.28
C LEU A 83 -0.53 -8.04 12.32
N ASN A 84 0.68 -7.69 11.91
CA ASN A 84 1.85 -7.62 12.78
C ASN A 84 1.70 -6.50 13.82
N ALA A 85 1.31 -5.31 13.37
CA ALA A 85 0.99 -4.18 14.25
C ALA A 85 -0.23 -4.50 15.13
N PHE A 86 -1.26 -5.12 14.57
CA PHE A 86 -2.45 -5.60 15.27
C PHE A 86 -2.15 -6.56 16.41
N SER A 87 -1.11 -7.37 16.22
CA SER A 87 -0.72 -8.36 17.22
C SER A 87 0.21 -7.83 18.31
N ARG A 88 0.55 -6.53 18.26
CA ARG A 88 1.31 -5.83 19.29
C ARG A 88 0.34 -4.98 20.11
N ARG A 89 0.22 -5.29 21.42
CA ARG A 89 -0.68 -4.57 22.32
C ARG A 89 -0.47 -3.05 22.25
N GLY A 90 -1.55 -2.30 22.01
CA GLY A 90 -1.62 -0.84 22.12
C GLY A 90 -1.46 -0.06 20.81
N GLN A 91 -1.40 -0.71 19.65
CA GLN A 91 -1.31 -0.04 18.33
C GLN A 91 -2.57 -0.23 17.46
N GLU A 92 -3.55 -0.99 17.93
CA GLU A 92 -4.69 -1.48 17.16
C GLU A 92 -5.57 -0.34 16.62
N LEU A 93 -5.85 0.65 17.46
CA LEU A 93 -6.70 1.81 17.16
C LEU A 93 -6.05 2.83 16.22
N ALA A 94 -4.71 2.91 16.21
CA ALA A 94 -3.98 3.81 15.31
C ALA A 94 -3.96 3.22 13.88
N VAL A 95 -3.67 1.93 13.80
CA VAL A 95 -3.60 1.18 12.54
C VAL A 95 -4.99 1.11 11.86
N TRP A 96 -6.06 0.93 12.63
CA TRP A 96 -7.42 0.97 12.06
C TRP A 96 -7.79 2.34 11.49
N ARG A 97 -7.44 3.44 12.19
CA ARG A 97 -7.67 4.80 11.68
C ARG A 97 -6.92 5.04 10.38
N GLU A 98 -5.67 4.61 10.32
CA GLU A 98 -4.86 4.74 9.11
C GLU A 98 -5.51 4.04 7.91
N ILE A 99 -6.10 2.85 8.11
CA ILE A 99 -6.86 2.15 7.06
C ILE A 99 -8.03 3.02 6.59
N PHE A 100 -8.89 3.50 7.48
CA PHE A 100 -10.05 4.31 7.08
C PHE A 100 -9.65 5.63 6.39
N GLU A 101 -8.57 6.28 6.85
CA GLU A 101 -8.07 7.53 6.28
C GLU A 101 -7.43 7.36 4.89
N GLN A 102 -6.89 6.18 4.58
CA GLN A 102 -6.26 5.90 3.29
C GLN A 102 -7.26 5.50 2.18
N SER A 103 -8.54 5.24 2.49
CA SER A 103 -9.56 4.87 1.50
C SER A 103 -10.25 6.05 0.83
N LEU A 104 -10.38 6.00 -0.50
CA LEU A 104 -11.34 6.81 -1.26
C LEU A 104 -12.73 6.14 -1.38
N SER A 105 -12.80 4.81 -1.20
CA SER A 105 -14.02 4.00 -1.25
C SER A 105 -13.91 2.86 -0.22
N PRO A 106 -14.83 2.77 0.76
CA PRO A 106 -14.83 1.70 1.76
C PRO A 106 -15.00 0.30 1.14
N GLU A 107 -15.80 0.21 0.08
CA GLU A 107 -16.09 -1.05 -0.62
C GLU A 107 -14.85 -1.59 -1.35
N ASP A 108 -14.14 -0.74 -2.10
CA ASP A 108 -12.91 -1.16 -2.79
C ASP A 108 -11.80 -1.53 -1.79
N MET A 109 -11.80 -0.88 -0.62
CA MET A 109 -10.80 -1.11 0.40
C MET A 109 -10.97 -2.46 1.07
N ILE A 110 -12.19 -2.81 1.50
CA ILE A 110 -12.40 -4.08 2.20
C ILE A 110 -12.06 -5.27 1.31
N PHE A 111 -12.44 -5.27 0.03
CA PHE A 111 -12.10 -6.38 -0.86
C PHE A 111 -10.59 -6.48 -1.12
N LYS A 112 -9.88 -5.35 -1.23
CA LYS A 112 -8.41 -5.34 -1.32
C LYS A 112 -7.77 -5.90 -0.05
N PHE A 113 -8.22 -5.46 1.12
CA PHE A 113 -7.76 -5.95 2.41
C PHE A 113 -7.98 -7.47 2.54
N LEU A 114 -9.18 -7.95 2.22
CA LEU A 114 -9.53 -9.36 2.25
C LEU A 114 -8.68 -10.20 1.28
N GLY A 115 -8.34 -9.66 0.11
CA GLY A 115 -7.43 -10.31 -0.83
C GLY A 115 -6.01 -10.47 -0.25
N LEU A 116 -5.47 -9.40 0.34
CA LEU A 116 -4.16 -9.40 0.98
C LEU A 116 -4.12 -10.32 2.21
N LEU A 117 -5.14 -10.25 3.06
CA LEU A 117 -5.29 -11.09 4.25
C LEU A 117 -5.25 -12.59 3.90
N ARG A 118 -5.96 -13.01 2.85
CA ARG A 118 -5.94 -14.39 2.37
C ARG A 118 -4.59 -14.80 1.79
N SER A 119 -3.94 -13.90 1.06
CA SER A 119 -2.60 -14.14 0.53
C SER A 119 -1.60 -14.38 1.67
N ASP A 120 -1.64 -13.53 2.70
CA ASP A 120 -0.77 -13.64 3.87
C ASP A 120 -1.09 -14.86 4.72
N ALA A 121 -2.37 -15.16 4.95
CA ALA A 121 -2.79 -16.37 5.65
C ALA A 121 -2.30 -17.64 4.93
N ARG A 122 -2.35 -17.67 3.60
CA ARG A 122 -1.82 -18.78 2.80
C ARG A 122 -0.30 -18.91 2.91
N GLN A 123 0.43 -17.80 2.85
CA GLN A 123 1.88 -17.82 3.03
C GLN A 123 2.24 -18.33 4.43
N MET A 124 1.56 -17.85 5.48
CA MET A 124 1.74 -18.33 6.85
C MET A 124 1.40 -19.81 7.00
N TRP A 125 0.36 -20.31 6.33
CA TRP A 125 0.01 -21.72 6.32
C TRP A 125 1.12 -22.57 5.71
N GLN A 126 1.63 -22.19 4.54
CA GLN A 126 2.73 -22.89 3.88
C GLN A 126 4.00 -22.90 4.74
N LEU A 127 4.31 -21.78 5.40
CA LEU A 127 5.42 -21.69 6.35
C LEU A 127 5.22 -22.60 7.58
N LEU A 128 3.98 -22.78 8.04
CA LEU A 128 3.67 -23.65 9.18
C LEU A 128 3.76 -25.14 8.84
N MET A 129 3.44 -25.52 7.60
CA MET A 129 3.45 -26.92 7.12
C MET A 129 4.83 -27.36 6.59
N ASP A 130 5.90 -26.63 6.93
CA ASP A 130 7.26 -26.86 6.42
C ASP A 130 7.39 -26.80 4.88
N GLU A 131 6.44 -26.18 4.18
CA GLU A 131 6.49 -25.89 2.74
C GLU A 131 7.18 -24.54 2.46
N ALA A 132 8.16 -24.18 3.28
CA ALA A 132 8.77 -22.85 3.27
C ALA A 132 9.53 -22.52 1.97
N GLU A 133 9.90 -23.51 1.17
CA GLU A 133 10.53 -23.32 -0.15
C GLU A 133 9.56 -22.78 -1.20
N ALA A 134 8.25 -23.00 -1.03
CA ALA A 134 7.21 -22.47 -1.90
C ALA A 134 6.96 -20.96 -1.67
N VAL A 135 7.41 -20.42 -0.53
CA VAL A 135 7.17 -19.04 -0.12
C VAL A 135 8.41 -18.17 -0.38
N ARG A 136 8.35 -17.39 -1.46
CA ARG A 136 9.40 -16.43 -1.84
C ARG A 136 9.13 -15.08 -1.21
N LEU A 137 9.81 -14.79 -0.10
CA LEU A 137 9.75 -13.52 0.63
C LEU A 137 11.15 -13.08 1.06
N PRO A 138 11.39 -11.77 1.29
CA PRO A 138 12.59 -11.30 1.96
C PRO A 138 12.80 -12.02 3.31
N PRO A 139 14.03 -12.40 3.69
CA PRO A 139 14.28 -13.21 4.90
C PRO A 139 13.68 -12.62 6.18
N PHE A 140 13.75 -11.30 6.33
CA PHE A 140 13.18 -10.60 7.48
C PHE A 140 11.65 -10.78 7.56
N VAL A 141 10.93 -10.51 6.47
CA VAL A 141 9.46 -10.67 6.39
C VAL A 141 9.07 -12.13 6.60
N LYS A 142 9.83 -13.07 6.02
CA LYS A 142 9.61 -14.51 6.18
C LYS A 142 9.69 -14.92 7.65
N SER A 143 10.72 -14.47 8.37
CA SER A 143 10.89 -14.79 9.80
C SER A 143 9.75 -14.27 10.68
N GLN A 144 9.22 -13.08 10.37
CA GLN A 144 8.05 -12.54 11.08
C GLN A 144 6.78 -13.35 10.79
N LYS A 145 6.54 -13.72 9.53
CA LYS A 145 5.39 -14.55 9.14
C LYS A 145 5.47 -15.95 9.77
N GLU A 146 6.66 -16.55 9.82
CA GLU A 146 6.89 -17.84 10.50
C GLU A 146 6.62 -17.74 12.02
N ALA A 147 7.03 -16.66 12.66
CA ALA A 147 6.77 -16.45 14.08
C ALA A 147 5.25 -16.29 14.34
N MET A 148 4.56 -15.51 13.51
CA MET A 148 3.11 -15.34 13.61
C MET A 148 2.34 -16.63 13.32
N ALA A 149 2.73 -17.36 12.27
CA ALA A 149 2.14 -18.64 11.90
C ALA A 149 2.26 -19.66 13.04
N ARG A 150 3.43 -19.75 13.68
CA ARG A 150 3.64 -20.61 14.86
C ARG A 150 2.80 -20.19 16.05
N ARG A 151 2.62 -18.89 16.29
CA ARG A 151 1.79 -18.37 17.39
C ARG A 151 0.30 -18.67 17.16
N LEU A 152 -0.21 -18.48 15.94
CA LEU A 152 -1.60 -18.74 15.59
C LEU A 152 -1.91 -20.24 15.48
N GLY A 153 -0.92 -21.03 15.06
CA GLY A 153 -1.10 -22.44 14.73
C GLY A 153 -2.08 -22.67 13.58
N SER A 154 -2.38 -23.93 13.30
CA SER A 154 -3.32 -24.28 12.22
C SER A 154 -4.72 -23.75 12.48
N GLY A 155 -5.21 -23.84 13.73
CA GLY A 155 -6.54 -23.36 14.11
C GLY A 155 -6.70 -21.84 13.90
N GLY A 156 -5.71 -21.04 14.31
CA GLY A 156 -5.77 -19.60 14.13
C GLY A 156 -5.67 -19.19 12.66
N LEU A 157 -4.86 -19.89 11.87
CA LEU A 157 -4.77 -19.65 10.42
C LEU A 157 -6.06 -20.04 9.67
N THR A 158 -6.70 -21.16 10.03
CA THR A 158 -8.03 -21.51 9.52
C THR A 158 -9.04 -20.42 9.86
N ARG A 159 -9.02 -19.91 11.11
CA ARG A 159 -9.91 -18.81 11.52
C ARG A 159 -9.69 -17.56 10.68
N LEU A 160 -8.46 -17.21 10.28
CA LEU A 160 -8.22 -16.08 9.37
C LEU A 160 -8.92 -16.27 8.01
N PHE A 161 -8.91 -17.48 7.45
CA PHE A 161 -9.63 -17.78 6.21
C PHE A 161 -11.14 -17.66 6.38
N ASP A 162 -11.67 -18.20 7.48
CA ASP A 162 -13.10 -18.11 7.79
C ASP A 162 -13.55 -16.66 7.94
N LEU A 163 -12.80 -15.85 8.70
CA LEU A 163 -13.09 -14.43 8.89
C LEU A 163 -13.08 -13.65 7.58
N ALA A 164 -12.10 -13.93 6.70
CA ALA A 164 -12.05 -13.30 5.39
C ALA A 164 -13.24 -13.69 4.51
N MET A 165 -13.65 -14.97 4.57
CA MET A 165 -14.79 -15.49 3.81
C MET A 165 -16.12 -14.95 4.34
N ASP A 166 -16.33 -14.92 5.65
CA ASP A 166 -17.53 -14.41 6.31
C ASP A 166 -17.76 -12.93 6.00
N ALA A 167 -16.69 -12.14 5.99
CA ALA A 167 -16.73 -10.74 5.59
C ALA A 167 -17.10 -10.59 4.11
N GLU A 168 -16.43 -11.33 3.21
CA GLU A 168 -16.69 -11.28 1.77
C GLU A 168 -18.13 -11.70 1.44
N LEU A 169 -18.61 -12.78 2.04
CA LEU A 169 -19.96 -13.31 1.87
C LEU A 169 -21.01 -12.35 2.45
N GLY A 170 -20.75 -11.76 3.61
CA GLY A 170 -21.63 -10.79 4.24
C GLY A 170 -21.91 -9.59 3.34
N ILE A 171 -20.88 -9.07 2.67
CA ILE A 171 -21.01 -7.94 1.74
C ILE A 171 -21.71 -8.39 0.46
N LYS A 172 -21.23 -9.46 -0.18
CA LYS A 172 -21.76 -9.92 -1.49
C LYS A 172 -23.21 -10.39 -1.43
N SER A 173 -23.66 -10.91 -0.29
CA SER A 173 -25.06 -11.29 -0.07
C SER A 173 -25.96 -10.10 0.28
N GLY A 174 -25.39 -8.93 0.56
CA GLY A 174 -26.12 -7.76 1.07
C GLY A 174 -26.54 -7.87 2.54
N ALA A 175 -26.10 -8.91 3.25
CA ALA A 175 -26.39 -9.09 4.67
C ALA A 175 -25.67 -8.06 5.57
N LYS A 176 -24.55 -7.52 5.10
CA LYS A 176 -23.79 -6.44 5.73
C LYS A 176 -23.36 -5.43 4.67
N ASN A 177 -23.31 -4.15 5.03
CA ASN A 177 -22.59 -3.18 4.21
C ASN A 177 -21.06 -3.32 4.45
N PRO A 178 -20.21 -2.71 3.59
CA PRO A 178 -18.75 -2.78 3.74
C PRO A 178 -18.22 -2.31 5.10
N ASP A 179 -18.77 -1.22 5.64
CA ASP A 179 -18.33 -0.66 6.93
C ASP A 179 -18.61 -1.64 8.08
N GLN A 180 -19.82 -2.19 8.13
CA GLN A 180 -20.20 -3.21 9.10
C GLN A 180 -19.32 -4.45 8.98
N ALA A 181 -19.09 -4.95 7.76
CA ALA A 181 -18.23 -6.09 7.54
C ALA A 181 -16.79 -5.83 8.03
N MET A 182 -16.29 -4.60 7.87
CA MET A 182 -14.99 -4.20 8.38
C MET A 182 -14.96 -4.16 9.92
N GLU A 183 -15.97 -3.57 10.56
CA GLU A 183 -16.08 -3.52 12.02
C GLU A 183 -16.14 -4.91 12.65
N PHE A 184 -16.93 -5.82 12.07
CA PHE A 184 -17.00 -7.21 12.53
C PHE A 184 -15.67 -7.94 12.32
N LEU A 185 -15.05 -7.78 11.15
CA LEU A 185 -13.74 -8.37 10.87
C LEU A 185 -12.69 -7.86 11.88
N ALA A 186 -12.71 -6.57 12.20
CA ALA A 186 -11.83 -5.97 13.18
C ALA A 186 -11.97 -6.57 14.57
N ALA A 187 -13.20 -6.69 15.07
CA ALA A 187 -13.49 -7.25 16.38
C ALA A 187 -13.06 -8.72 16.47
N GLU A 188 -13.30 -9.50 15.42
CA GLU A 188 -12.93 -10.91 15.38
C GLU A 188 -11.41 -11.11 15.26
N LEU A 189 -10.72 -10.30 14.46
CA LEU A 189 -9.26 -10.31 14.42
C LEU A 189 -8.66 -9.93 15.78
N PHE A 190 -9.23 -8.96 16.49
CA PHE A 190 -8.80 -8.62 17.85
C PHE A 190 -8.92 -9.81 18.80
N SER A 191 -10.06 -10.51 18.76
CA SER A 191 -10.28 -11.73 19.55
C SER A 191 -9.25 -12.83 19.21
N LEU A 192 -8.89 -12.98 17.93
CA LEU A 192 -7.94 -13.99 17.47
C LEU A 192 -6.49 -13.74 17.94
N PHE A 193 -6.09 -12.48 18.10
CA PHE A 193 -4.73 -12.10 18.49
C PHE A 193 -4.56 -11.79 19.99
N SER A 194 -5.64 -11.81 20.77
CA SER A 194 -5.65 -11.56 22.23
C SER A 194 -5.19 -12.78 23.04
#